data_AF-A0A2D0MWV9-F1
#
_entry.id   AF-A0A2D0MWV9-F1
#
_cell.length_a   1.000
_cell.length_b   1.000
_cell.length_c   1.000
_cell.angle_alpha   90.00
_cell.angle_beta   90.00
_cell.angle_gamma   90.00
#
_symmetry.space_group_name_H-M   'P 1'
#
loop_
_entity.id
_entity.type
_entity.pdbx_description
1 polymer ?
#
loop_
_entity_poly.entity_id
_entity_poly.type
_entity_poly.pdbx_seq_one_letter_code
_entity_poly.pdbx_strand_id
1 'polypeptide(L)'
;MNTQEELYDIKETEDVFDLAVSIKEAIVLSKEDDGKVDLKKDFVNFFRPLTIIPRAFEGARNIPKEWSDLSEAEILRLRDRYGEIVDDERWQRAFVGLVIAGDAIYEIVSEEKQDKAA
;
A
#
# COMPACT_ATOMS: atom_id res chain seq x y z
N MET A 1 17.54 -18.40 -22.74
CA MET A 1 17.40 -17.18 -21.90
C MET A 1 16.58 -17.59 -20.69
N ASN A 2 17.04 -17.22 -19.50
CA ASN A 2 16.62 -17.75 -18.20
C ASN A 2 15.28 -17.15 -17.75
N THR A 3 14.26 -17.99 -17.58
CA THR A 3 12.93 -17.66 -17.05
C THR A 3 12.92 -17.26 -15.57
N GLN A 4 14.07 -16.99 -14.97
CA GLN A 4 14.26 -16.63 -13.56
C GLN A 4 14.67 -15.16 -13.35
N GLU A 5 14.97 -14.41 -14.41
CA GLU A 5 15.50 -13.03 -14.31
C GLU A 5 14.43 -11.92 -14.43
N GLU A 6 13.16 -12.24 -14.68
CA GLU A 6 12.05 -11.25 -14.76
C GLU A 6 11.01 -11.41 -13.63
N LEU A 7 11.42 -11.93 -12.47
CA LEU A 7 10.66 -11.69 -11.23
C LEU A 7 11.05 -10.31 -10.72
N TYR A 8 10.56 -9.27 -11.39
CA TYR A 8 10.53 -7.94 -10.79
C TYR A 8 9.69 -8.05 -9.50
N ASP A 9 10.28 -7.61 -8.38
CA ASP A 9 9.74 -7.82 -7.05
C ASP A 9 8.58 -6.83 -6.85
N ILE A 10 7.34 -7.21 -7.17
CA ILE A 10 6.13 -6.39 -6.92
C ILE A 10 5.79 -6.23 -5.43
N LYS A 11 6.75 -6.44 -4.54
CA LYS A 11 6.54 -6.49 -3.11
C LYS A 11 6.07 -5.15 -2.56
N GLU A 12 6.60 -4.05 -3.06
CA GLU A 12 6.19 -2.70 -2.72
C GLU A 12 4.72 -2.47 -3.10
N THR A 13 4.35 -2.90 -4.30
CA THR A 13 2.96 -2.90 -4.78
C THR A 13 2.06 -3.77 -3.89
N GLU A 14 2.48 -5.00 -3.54
CA GLU A 14 1.76 -5.88 -2.61
C GLU A 14 1.60 -5.25 -1.22
N ASP A 15 2.63 -4.57 -0.70
CA ASP A 15 2.60 -3.93 0.62
C ASP A 15 1.59 -2.76 0.66
N VAL A 16 1.45 -2.00 -0.43
CA VAL A 16 0.43 -0.95 -0.53
C VAL A 16 -0.97 -1.53 -0.69
N PHE A 17 -1.15 -2.62 -1.44
CA PHE A 17 -2.44 -3.33 -1.48
C PHE A 17 -2.82 -3.90 -0.11
N ASP A 18 -1.87 -4.53 0.59
CA ASP A 18 -2.06 -5.02 1.96
C ASP A 18 -2.47 -3.87 2.90
N LEU A 19 -1.88 -2.68 2.74
CA LEU A 19 -2.26 -1.50 3.51
C LEU A 19 -3.71 -1.09 3.21
N ALA A 20 -4.07 -0.96 1.93
CA ALA A 20 -5.42 -0.58 1.53
C ALA A 20 -6.48 -1.55 2.07
N VAL A 21 -6.22 -2.86 1.95
CA VAL A 21 -7.12 -3.92 2.44
C VAL A 21 -7.25 -3.86 3.96
N SER A 22 -6.13 -3.74 4.69
CA SER A 22 -6.16 -3.69 6.14
C SER A 22 -6.85 -2.44 6.70
N ILE A 23 -6.74 -1.28 6.02
CA ILE A 23 -7.50 -0.07 6.38
C ILE A 23 -9.00 -0.30 6.18
N LYS A 24 -9.41 -0.90 5.05
CA LYS A 24 -10.82 -1.23 4.80
C LYS A 24 -11.36 -2.17 5.87
N GLU A 25 -10.63 -3.22 6.20
CA GLU A 25 -11.01 -4.18 7.26
C GLU A 25 -11.17 -3.47 8.60
N ALA A 26 -10.20 -2.64 8.99
CA ALA A 26 -10.25 -1.87 10.24
C ALA A 26 -11.49 -0.96 10.30
N ILE A 27 -11.80 -0.25 9.20
CA ILE A 27 -12.98 0.62 9.11
C ILE A 27 -14.28 -0.19 9.20
N VAL A 28 -14.35 -1.36 8.56
CA VAL A 28 -15.54 -2.23 8.65
C VAL A 28 -15.76 -2.70 10.08
N LEU A 29 -14.73 -3.26 10.72
CA LEU A 29 -14.79 -3.76 12.10
C LEU A 29 -15.19 -2.65 13.08
N SER A 30 -14.61 -1.46 12.91
CA SER A 30 -14.90 -0.31 13.78
C SER A 30 -16.36 0.16 13.67
N LYS A 31 -16.98 -0.04 12.50
CA LYS A 31 -18.36 0.38 12.23
C LYS A 31 -19.41 -0.66 12.62
N GLU A 32 -19.03 -1.85 13.08
CA GLU A 32 -19.98 -2.94 13.37
C GLU A 32 -20.97 -2.57 14.48
N ASP A 33 -20.54 -1.81 15.49
CA ASP A 33 -21.35 -1.50 16.67
C ASP A 33 -22.29 -0.30 16.47
N ASP A 34 -21.77 0.86 16.06
CA ASP A 34 -22.52 2.13 16.00
C ASP A 34 -22.45 2.84 14.64
N GLY A 35 -21.86 2.20 13.63
CA GLY A 35 -21.68 2.74 12.28
C GLY A 35 -20.63 3.84 12.15
N LYS A 36 -19.88 4.16 13.22
CA LYS A 36 -18.84 5.20 13.25
C LYS A 36 -17.47 4.58 13.48
N VAL A 37 -16.44 5.41 13.38
CA VAL A 37 -15.08 5.05 13.78
C VAL A 37 -14.74 5.91 14.98
N ASP A 38 -14.49 5.29 16.12
CA ASP A 38 -14.01 5.92 17.35
C ASP A 38 -12.65 5.32 17.72
N LEU A 39 -11.58 5.99 17.29
CA LEU A 39 -10.20 5.53 17.54
C LEU A 39 -9.87 5.30 19.02
N LYS A 40 -10.62 5.86 19.97
CA LYS A 40 -10.40 5.56 21.40
C LYS A 40 -10.84 4.15 21.78
N LYS A 41 -11.85 3.61 21.09
CA LYS A 41 -12.40 2.27 21.32
C LYS A 41 -11.85 1.27 20.31
N ASP A 42 -11.73 1.70 19.06
CA ASP A 42 -11.46 0.84 17.92
C ASP A 42 -9.97 0.73 17.60
N PHE A 43 -9.09 1.33 18.41
CA PHE A 43 -7.64 1.35 18.16
C PHE A 43 -7.07 -0.03 17.81
N VAL A 44 -7.58 -1.09 18.46
CA VAL A 44 -7.14 -2.48 18.22
C VAL A 44 -7.37 -2.90 16.77
N ASN A 45 -8.45 -2.45 16.13
CA ASN A 45 -8.76 -2.76 14.73
C ASN A 45 -7.73 -2.13 13.77
N PHE A 46 -7.10 -1.03 14.18
CA PHE A 46 -6.09 -0.33 13.39
C PHE A 46 -4.65 -0.80 13.66
N PHE A 47 -4.42 -1.80 14.52
CA PHE A 47 -3.07 -2.27 14.80
C PHE A 47 -2.38 -2.81 13.54
N ARG A 48 -3.08 -3.64 12.74
CA ARG A 48 -2.54 -4.18 11.49
C ARG A 48 -2.14 -3.09 10.49
N PRO A 49 -3.01 -2.14 10.07
CA PRO A 49 -2.59 -1.11 9.13
C PRO A 49 -1.43 -0.27 9.67
N LEU A 50 -1.40 0.05 10.97
CA LEU A 50 -0.28 0.78 11.58
C LEU A 50 1.07 0.07 11.44
N THR A 51 1.09 -1.27 11.53
CA THR A 51 2.32 -2.06 11.33
C THR A 51 2.75 -2.18 9.87
N ILE A 52 1.83 -1.97 8.92
CA ILE A 52 2.09 -2.09 7.48
C ILE A 52 2.57 -0.77 6.88
N ILE A 53 2.16 0.37 7.45
CA ILE A 53 2.53 1.71 6.95
C ILE A 53 4.03 1.86 6.66
N PRO A 54 4.96 1.49 7.57
CA PRO A 54 6.38 1.73 7.32
C PRO A 54 6.91 1.06 6.05
N ARG A 55 6.59 -0.22 5.85
CA ARG A 55 7.02 -0.97 4.65
C ARG A 55 6.33 -0.48 3.38
N ALA A 56 5.03 -0.15 3.45
CA ALA A 56 4.28 0.35 2.31
C ALA A 56 4.80 1.72 1.84
N PHE A 57 5.17 2.61 2.77
CA PHE A 57 5.64 3.95 2.43
C PHE A 57 7.11 4.00 2.03
N GLU A 58 7.96 3.11 2.57
CA GLU A 58 9.35 2.97 2.12
C GLU A 58 9.42 2.56 0.63
N GLY A 59 8.52 1.68 0.21
CA GLY A 59 8.41 1.21 -1.18
C GLY A 59 7.66 2.14 -2.13
N ALA A 60 6.81 3.02 -1.61
CA ALA A 60 5.83 3.77 -2.40
C ALA A 60 6.43 4.55 -3.57
N ARG A 61 7.62 5.15 -3.39
CA ARG A 61 8.31 5.94 -4.43
C ARG A 61 8.73 5.15 -5.67
N ASN A 62 8.88 3.82 -5.55
CA ASN A 62 9.29 2.96 -6.66
C ASN A 62 8.08 2.50 -7.50
N ILE A 63 6.90 2.45 -6.87
CA ILE A 63 5.67 1.90 -7.45
C ILE A 63 5.21 2.63 -8.72
N PRO A 64 5.23 3.96 -8.86
CA PRO A 64 4.80 4.60 -10.10
C PRO A 64 5.57 4.16 -11.34
N LYS A 65 6.85 3.77 -11.17
CA LYS A 65 7.68 3.20 -12.25
C LYS A 65 7.39 1.73 -12.43
N GLU A 66 7.24 0.97 -11.35
CA GLU A 66 6.88 -0.46 -11.42
C GLU A 66 5.52 -0.68 -12.07
N TRP A 67 4.53 0.17 -11.75
CA TRP A 67 3.14 0.01 -12.18
C TRP A 67 2.96 0.15 -13.71
N SER A 68 3.74 1.01 -14.37
CA SER A 68 3.73 1.11 -15.84
C SER A 68 4.45 -0.04 -16.52
N ASP A 69 5.34 -0.71 -15.80
CA ASP A 69 6.27 -1.71 -16.31
C ASP A 69 5.88 -3.13 -15.88
N LEU A 70 4.73 -3.30 -15.21
CA LEU A 70 4.24 -4.61 -14.77
C LEU A 70 4.06 -5.55 -15.97
N SER A 71 4.74 -6.69 -15.91
CA SER A 71 4.54 -7.81 -16.80
C SER A 71 3.16 -8.44 -16.60
N GLU A 72 2.67 -9.17 -17.62
CA GLU A 72 1.41 -9.92 -17.51
C GLU A 72 1.43 -10.93 -16.35
N ALA A 73 2.59 -11.52 -16.05
CA ALA A 73 2.76 -12.46 -14.95
C ALA A 73 2.58 -11.80 -13.57
N GLU A 74 3.04 -10.56 -13.41
CA GLU A 74 2.88 -9.79 -12.18
C GLU A 74 1.45 -9.33 -11.97
N ILE A 75 0.78 -8.90 -13.04
CA ILE A 75 -0.65 -8.58 -13.00
C ILE A 75 -1.47 -9.81 -12.61
N LEU A 76 -1.14 -10.98 -13.17
CA LEU A 76 -1.77 -12.25 -12.78
C LEU A 76 -1.53 -12.58 -11.31
N ARG A 77 -0.32 -12.38 -10.79
CA ARG A 77 0.00 -12.61 -9.38
C ARG A 77 -0.79 -11.68 -8.45
N LEU A 78 -0.95 -10.40 -8.81
CA LEU A 78 -1.80 -9.47 -8.06
C LEU A 78 -3.26 -9.95 -8.07
N ARG A 79 -3.78 -10.37 -9.23
CA ARG A 79 -5.14 -10.90 -9.35
C ARG A 79 -5.34 -12.19 -8.56
N ASP A 80 -4.37 -13.10 -8.55
CA ASP A 80 -4.44 -14.33 -7.78
C ASP A 80 -4.50 -14.05 -6.27
N ARG A 81 -3.79 -13.02 -5.79
CA ARG A 81 -3.72 -12.67 -4.37
C ARG A 81 -4.88 -11.81 -3.89
N TYR A 82 -5.25 -10.79 -4.66
CA TYR A 82 -6.20 -9.75 -4.25
C TYR A 82 -7.56 -9.88 -4.95
N GLY A 83 -7.66 -10.73 -5.97
CA GLY A 83 -8.89 -10.97 -6.71
C GLY A 83 -9.33 -9.77 -7.54
N GLU A 84 -10.64 -9.60 -7.66
CA GLU A 84 -11.28 -8.57 -8.49
C GLU A 84 -10.97 -7.13 -8.03
N ILE A 85 -10.43 -6.93 -6.83
CA ILE A 85 -10.11 -5.58 -6.33
C ILE A 85 -8.98 -4.92 -7.12
N VAL A 86 -8.14 -5.71 -7.79
CA VAL A 86 -7.06 -5.19 -8.65
C VAL A 86 -7.62 -4.39 -9.83
N ASP A 87 -8.78 -4.79 -10.34
CA ASP A 87 -9.44 -4.19 -11.49
C ASP A 87 -10.59 -3.23 -11.10
N ASP A 88 -10.88 -3.05 -9.80
CA ASP A 88 -11.91 -2.12 -9.32
C ASP A 88 -11.36 -0.68 -9.23
N GLU A 89 -11.98 0.24 -9.97
CA GLU A 89 -11.56 1.65 -10.03
C GLU A 89 -11.49 2.34 -8.66
N ARG A 90 -12.32 1.94 -7.69
CA ARG A 90 -12.32 2.50 -6.34
C ARG A 90 -11.09 2.04 -5.56
N TRP A 91 -10.70 0.78 -5.73
CA TRP A 91 -9.49 0.22 -5.15
C TRP A 91 -8.25 0.78 -5.80
N GLN A 92 -8.23 0.94 -7.13
CA GLN A 92 -7.13 1.61 -7.83
C GLN A 92 -6.96 3.05 -7.34
N ARG A 93 -8.06 3.79 -7.12
CA ARG A 93 -7.99 5.13 -6.53
C ARG A 93 -7.42 5.13 -5.12
N ALA A 94 -7.83 4.20 -4.27
CA ALA A 94 -7.31 4.08 -2.91
C ALA A 94 -5.81 3.73 -2.92
N PHE A 95 -5.42 2.78 -3.77
CA PHE A 95 -4.03 2.37 -3.98
C PHE A 95 -3.18 3.57 -4.41
N VAL A 96 -3.54 4.25 -5.51
CA VAL A 96 -2.80 5.42 -6.01
C VAL A 96 -2.73 6.53 -4.96
N GLY A 97 -3.80 6.77 -4.20
CA GLY A 97 -3.80 7.73 -3.11
C GLY A 97 -2.78 7.41 -2.02
N LEU A 98 -2.64 6.13 -1.65
CA LEU A 98 -1.66 5.67 -0.67
C LEU A 98 -0.22 5.74 -1.22
N VAL A 99 -0.01 5.41 -2.50
CA VAL A 99 1.30 5.56 -3.15
C VAL A 99 1.75 7.02 -3.11
N ILE A 100 0.89 7.96 -3.51
CA ILE A 100 1.21 9.40 -3.50
C ILE A 100 1.49 9.89 -2.08
N ALA A 101 0.68 9.48 -1.11
CA ALA A 101 0.89 9.86 0.29
C ALA A 101 2.21 9.31 0.84
N GLY A 102 2.53 8.05 0.54
CA GLY A 102 3.77 7.42 0.97
C GLY A 102 5.01 8.08 0.37
N ASP A 103 5.00 8.35 -0.94
CA ASP A 103 6.09 9.04 -1.65
C ASP A 103 6.34 10.44 -1.07
N ALA A 104 5.30 11.25 -0.91
CA ALA A 104 5.41 12.60 -0.35
C ALA A 104 5.95 12.60 1.10
N ILE A 105 5.50 11.66 1.94
CA ILE A 105 6.01 11.53 3.32
C ILE A 105 7.50 11.14 3.31
N TYR A 106 7.89 10.24 2.42
CA TYR A 106 9.27 9.81 2.29
C TYR A 106 10.19 10.94 1.82
N GLU A 107 9.74 11.75 0.86
CA GLU A 107 10.45 12.95 0.37
C GLU A 107 10.72 13.93 1.51
N ILE A 108 9.69 14.33 2.26
CA ILE A 108 9.80 15.24 3.43
C ILE A 108 10.85 14.73 4.41
N VAL A 109 10.79 13.45 4.79
CA VAL A 109 11.72 12.87 5.77
C VAL A 109 13.15 12.78 5.23
N SER A 110 13.31 12.62 3.92
CA SER A 110 14.62 12.53 3.27
C SER A 110 15.30 13.89 3.14
N GLU A 111 14.55 14.95 2.82
CA GLU A 111 15.05 16.32 2.77
C GLU A 111 15.43 16.83 4.16
N GLU A 112 14.59 16.58 5.18
CA GLU A 112 14.92 16.93 6.57
C GLU A 112 16.22 16.29 7.09
N LYS A 113 16.60 15.13 6.55
CA LYS A 113 17.88 14.47 6.89
C LYS A 113 19.07 15.16 6.23
N GLN A 114 18.91 15.72 5.04
CA GLN A 114 19.99 16.45 4.36
C GLN A 114 20.26 17.78 5.06
N ASP A 115 19.21 18.50 5.47
CA ASP A 115 19.34 19.76 6.19
C ASP A 115 19.92 19.62 7.60
N LYS A 116 19.73 18.48 8.26
CA LYS A 116 20.33 18.18 9.58
C LYS A 116 21.79 17.73 9.51
N ALA A 117 22.29 17.40 8.31
CA ALA A 117 23.68 16.96 8.09
C ALA A 117 24.58 18.07 7.52
N ALA A 118 24.02 19.25 7.20
CA ALA A 118 24.72 20.45 6.75
C ALA A 118 24.96 21.44 7.90
#